data_AF-A0A178Y9E6-F1
#
_entry.id   AF-A0A178Y9E6-F1
#
_cell.length_a   1.000
_cell.length_b   1.000
_cell.length_c   1.000
_cell.angle_alpha   90.00
_cell.angle_beta   90.00
_cell.angle_gamma   90.00
#
_symmetry.space_group_name_H-M   'P 1'
#
loop_
_entity.id
_entity.type
_entity.pdbx_description
1 polymer ?
#
loop_
_entity_poly.entity_id
_entity_poly.type
_entity_poly.pdbx_seq_one_letter_code
_entity_poly.pdbx_strand_id
1 'polypeptide(L)'
;GSVAQTATITITGSNDQPTVAAAVAASYGENNAGFGVDLLAGATDLDATDVLHVAGLTLTSGDDAGITVNGDGLTVDPGAYNYLAVGESAV
;
A
#
# COMPACT_ATOMS: atom_id res chain seq x y z
N GLY A 1 -5.06 -61.59 -2.38
CA GLY A 1 -6.15 -60.74 -1.83
C GLY A 1 -5.62 -59.34 -1.69
N SER A 2 -6.45 -58.33 -1.98
CA SER A 2 -6.11 -56.92 -1.77
C SER A 2 -6.86 -56.41 -0.54
N VAL A 3 -6.20 -55.63 0.32
CA VAL A 3 -6.78 -55.01 1.51
C VAL A 3 -6.61 -53.51 1.36
N ALA A 4 -7.68 -52.74 1.53
CA ALA A 4 -7.61 -51.28 1.48
C ALA A 4 -6.74 -50.74 2.63
N GLN A 5 -5.81 -49.85 2.31
CA GLN A 5 -4.95 -49.16 3.27
C GLN A 5 -5.10 -47.67 3.08
N THR A 6 -5.23 -46.94 4.18
CA THR A 6 -5.22 -45.49 4.22
C THR A 6 -3.84 -45.00 4.60
N ALA A 7 -3.36 -43.97 3.89
CA ALA A 7 -2.17 -43.21 4.25
C ALA A 7 -2.60 -41.79 4.64
N THR A 8 -2.03 -41.28 5.73
CA THR A 8 -2.23 -39.89 6.14
C THR A 8 -1.02 -39.08 5.69
N ILE A 9 -1.27 -37.98 4.97
CA ILE A 9 -0.24 -36.99 4.61
C ILE A 9 -0.53 -35.74 5.44
N THR A 10 0.47 -35.30 6.20
CA THR A 10 0.41 -34.03 6.93
C THR A 10 1.24 -33.00 6.20
N ILE A 11 0.66 -31.84 5.93
CA ILE A 11 1.35 -30.67 5.38
C ILE A 11 1.32 -29.59 6.45
N THR A 12 2.48 -29.05 6.79
CA THR A 12 2.61 -27.92 7.71
C THR A 12 2.93 -26.65 6.90
N GLY A 13 2.17 -25.59 7.11
CA GLY A 13 2.51 -24.25 6.61
C GLY A 13 3.56 -23.58 7.50
N SER A 14 4.22 -22.55 6.95
CA SER A 14 5.04 -21.58 7.69
C SER A 14 4.34 -20.23 7.63
N ASN A 15 4.61 -19.35 8.59
CA ASN A 15 4.28 -17.94 8.44
C ASN A 15 5.27 -17.32 7.45
N ASP A 16 4.78 -16.78 6.35
CA ASP A 16 5.52 -16.02 5.37
C ASP A 16 5.59 -14.54 5.79
N GLN A 17 6.39 -13.74 5.08
CA GLN A 17 6.47 -12.29 5.29
C GLN A 17 5.72 -11.58 4.15
N PRO A 18 5.13 -10.40 4.42
CA PRO A 18 4.55 -9.57 3.38
C PRO A 18 5.55 -9.23 2.28
N THR A 19 5.05 -9.15 1.04
CA THR A 19 5.82 -8.73 -0.13
C THR A 19 5.15 -7.53 -0.80
N VAL A 20 5.97 -6.64 -1.39
CA VAL A 20 5.50 -5.46 -2.12
C VAL A 20 6.02 -5.54 -3.55
N ALA A 21 5.11 -5.59 -4.53
CA ALA A 21 5.47 -5.80 -5.93
C ALA A 21 6.07 -4.55 -6.60
N ALA A 22 5.63 -3.35 -6.20
CA ALA A 22 6.09 -2.08 -6.75
C ALA A 22 5.83 -0.93 -5.78
N ALA A 23 6.54 0.18 -5.96
CA ALA A 23 6.24 1.41 -5.24
C ALA A 23 4.88 1.98 -5.68
N VAL A 24 4.12 2.49 -4.72
CA VAL A 24 2.90 3.27 -5.01
C VAL A 24 3.33 4.67 -5.47
N ALA A 25 2.93 5.03 -6.69
CA ALA A 25 3.24 6.33 -7.27
C ALA A 25 1.98 6.93 -7.90
N ALA A 26 1.77 8.21 -7.66
CA ALA A 26 0.65 8.94 -8.24
C ALA A 26 1.08 10.40 -8.52
N SER A 27 0.55 10.97 -9.61
CA SER A 27 0.87 12.33 -10.05
C SER A 27 -0.41 13.01 -10.50
N TYR A 28 -0.68 14.18 -9.96
CA TYR A 28 -1.89 14.96 -10.18
C TYR A 28 -1.55 16.44 -10.27
N GLY A 29 -2.41 17.21 -10.96
CA GLY A 29 -2.31 18.66 -10.95
C GLY A 29 -2.94 19.25 -9.70
N GLU A 30 -2.45 20.40 -9.26
CA GLU A 30 -2.97 21.17 -8.12
C GLU A 30 -4.47 21.49 -8.22
N ASN A 31 -5.00 21.56 -9.44
CA ASN A 31 -6.40 21.86 -9.73
C ASN A 31 -7.31 20.61 -9.71
N ASN A 32 -6.77 19.43 -9.43
CA ASN A 32 -7.56 18.21 -9.31
C ASN A 32 -8.35 18.20 -7.99
N ALA A 33 -9.51 17.52 -8.00
CA ALA A 33 -10.22 17.22 -6.77
C ALA A 33 -9.37 16.31 -5.87
N GLY A 34 -9.61 16.39 -4.56
CA GLY A 34 -8.96 15.51 -3.59
C GLY A 34 -9.20 14.03 -3.87
N PHE A 35 -8.22 13.20 -3.55
CA PHE A 35 -8.23 11.76 -3.85
C PHE A 35 -7.58 10.94 -2.73
N GLY A 36 -7.84 9.63 -2.75
CA GLY A 36 -7.23 8.66 -1.86
C GLY A 36 -6.07 7.92 -2.53
N VAL A 37 -5.04 7.59 -1.76
CA VAL A 37 -3.96 6.67 -2.15
C VAL A 37 -4.01 5.47 -1.22
N ASP A 38 -4.10 4.28 -1.80
CA ASP A 38 -3.95 3.02 -1.06
C ASP A 38 -2.46 2.67 -0.96
N LEU A 39 -1.91 2.67 0.26
CA LEU A 39 -0.49 2.36 0.47
C LEU A 39 -0.21 0.86 0.47
N LEU A 40 -1.25 0.03 0.57
CA LEU A 40 -1.14 -1.43 0.43
C LEU A 40 -1.33 -1.88 -1.03
N ALA A 41 -1.50 -0.95 -1.96
CA ALA A 41 -1.60 -1.28 -3.38
C ALA A 41 -0.34 -2.05 -3.85
N GLY A 42 -0.53 -3.32 -4.22
CA GLY A 42 0.55 -4.21 -4.63
C GLY A 42 1.29 -4.90 -3.48
N ALA A 43 0.83 -4.75 -2.24
CA ALA A 43 1.28 -5.55 -1.10
C ALA A 43 0.46 -6.84 -0.98
N THR A 44 1.13 -7.97 -0.74
CA THR A 44 0.48 -9.28 -0.57
C THR A 44 1.21 -10.11 0.48
N ASP A 45 0.44 -10.91 1.22
CA ASP A 45 0.95 -11.98 2.07
C ASP A 45 0.39 -13.33 1.57
N LEU A 46 1.18 -14.41 1.65
CA LEU A 46 0.73 -15.75 1.25
C LEU A 46 -0.09 -16.43 2.36
N ASP A 47 0.02 -15.96 3.60
CA ASP A 47 -0.80 -16.41 4.71
C ASP A 47 -2.22 -15.89 4.59
N ALA A 48 -3.17 -16.80 4.30
CA ALA A 48 -4.54 -16.47 3.93
C ALA A 48 -5.37 -15.75 5.01
N THR A 49 -4.89 -15.71 6.26
CA THR A 49 -5.61 -15.14 7.40
C THR A 49 -5.01 -13.82 7.89
N ASP A 50 -3.87 -13.42 7.35
CA ASP A 50 -3.14 -12.25 7.82
C ASP A 50 -3.74 -10.97 7.25
N VAL A 51 -3.68 -9.90 8.04
CA VAL A 51 -4.12 -8.56 7.65
C VAL A 51 -2.90 -7.67 7.56
N LEU A 52 -2.71 -7.06 6.39
CA LEU A 52 -1.63 -6.15 6.11
C LEU A 52 -1.94 -4.76 6.68
N HIS A 53 -0.93 -4.12 7.27
CA HIS A 53 -1.01 -2.75 7.76
C HIS A 53 0.28 -1.98 7.47
N VAL A 54 0.16 -0.67 7.27
CA VAL A 54 1.27 0.27 7.13
C VAL A 54 1.60 0.86 8.49
N ALA A 55 2.89 0.85 8.84
CA ALA A 55 3.40 1.45 10.05
C ALA A 55 4.73 2.17 9.77
N GLY A 56 5.04 3.18 10.60
CA GLY A 56 6.32 3.90 10.50
C GLY A 56 6.45 4.78 9.26
N LEU A 57 5.33 5.33 8.76
CA LEU A 57 5.37 6.24 7.61
C LEU A 57 6.15 7.51 7.95
N THR A 58 7.12 7.85 7.10
CA THR A 58 7.95 9.04 7.23
C THR A 58 8.03 9.80 5.91
N LEU A 59 7.86 11.12 5.96
CA LEU A 59 8.16 11.97 4.82
C LEU A 59 9.67 12.01 4.58
N THR A 60 10.09 11.66 3.35
CA THR A 60 11.51 11.65 2.98
C THR A 60 11.94 12.98 2.34
N SER A 61 11.07 13.58 1.53
CA SER A 61 11.25 14.90 0.90
C SER A 61 9.88 15.45 0.48
N GLY A 62 9.87 16.69 -0.01
CA GLY A 62 8.66 17.34 -0.50
C GLY A 62 7.86 18.08 0.55
N ASP A 63 6.75 18.63 0.08
CA ASP A 63 5.78 19.37 0.88
C ASP A 63 4.55 18.48 1.11
N ASP A 64 4.27 18.17 2.37
CA ASP A 64 3.14 17.35 2.80
C ASP A 64 1.91 18.17 3.22
N ALA A 65 1.87 19.48 2.96
CA ALA A 65 0.76 20.35 3.36
C ALA A 65 -0.62 19.87 2.90
N GLY A 66 -0.70 19.17 1.76
CA GLY A 66 -1.93 18.57 1.23
C GLY A 66 -2.15 17.11 1.61
N ILE A 67 -1.31 16.52 2.45
CA ILE A 67 -1.33 15.07 2.74
C ILE A 67 -1.87 14.81 4.14
N THR A 68 -2.86 13.93 4.24
CA THR A 68 -3.39 13.42 5.51
C THR A 68 -3.28 11.89 5.54
N VAL A 69 -2.67 11.35 6.59
CA VAL A 69 -2.59 9.89 6.80
C VAL A 69 -3.92 9.38 7.34
N ASN A 70 -4.48 8.35 6.72
CA ASN A 70 -5.74 7.71 7.11
C ASN A 70 -5.58 6.18 7.15
N GLY A 71 -4.98 5.69 8.24
CA GLY A 71 -4.66 4.27 8.41
C GLY A 71 -3.65 3.81 7.37
N ASP A 72 -4.05 2.83 6.55
CA ASP A 72 -3.25 2.24 5.49
C ASP A 72 -3.33 3.01 4.15
N GLY A 73 -3.90 4.22 4.18
CA GLY A 73 -4.02 5.09 3.02
C GLY A 73 -3.66 6.54 3.31
N LEU A 74 -3.58 7.33 2.25
CA LEU A 74 -3.47 8.78 2.31
C LEU A 74 -4.72 9.42 1.72
N THR A 75 -5.12 10.54 2.29
CA THR A 75 -5.99 11.52 1.62
C THR A 75 -5.12 12.66 1.13
N VAL A 76 -5.25 13.01 -0.14
CA VAL A 76 -4.49 14.07 -0.79
C VAL A 76 -5.44 15.18 -1.20
N ASP A 77 -5.14 16.42 -0.78
CA ASP A 77 -5.76 17.66 -1.22
C ASP A 77 -4.78 18.45 -2.10
N PRO A 78 -4.90 18.33 -3.44
CA PRO A 78 -4.05 19.08 -4.38
C PRO A 78 -4.17 20.60 -4.23
N GLY A 79 -5.28 21.11 -3.68
CA GLY A 79 -5.51 22.54 -3.53
C GLY A 79 -4.54 23.22 -2.56
N ALA A 80 -3.89 22.46 -1.68
CA ALA A 80 -2.79 22.95 -0.84
C ALA A 80 -1.60 23.47 -1.66
N TYR A 81 -1.47 23.04 -2.91
CA TYR A 81 -0.34 23.36 -3.79
C TYR A 81 -0.65 24.41 -4.85
N ASN A 82 -1.83 25.05 -4.82
CA ASN A 82 -2.26 26.09 -5.78
C ASN A 82 -1.34 27.32 -5.91
N TYR A 83 -0.28 27.38 -5.11
CA TYR A 83 0.77 28.39 -5.19
C TYR A 83 1.83 28.08 -6.25
N LEU A 84 1.87 26.85 -6.79
CA LEU A 84 2.85 26.44 -7.78
C LEU A 84 2.58 27.13 -9.13
N ALA A 85 3.65 27.48 -9.84
CA ALA A 85 3.55 27.94 -11.22
C ALA A 85 3.47 26.76 -12.20
N VAL A 86 3.04 27.04 -13.44
CA VAL A 86 2.97 26.03 -14.50
C VAL A 86 4.34 25.38 -14.70
N GLY A 87 4.39 24.06 -14.55
CA GLY A 87 5.60 23.24 -14.71
C GLY A 87 6.39 23.02 -13.43
N GLU A 88 5.97 23.60 -12.30
CA GLU A 88 6.57 23.32 -10.98
C GLU A 88 6.00 22.05 -10.34
N SER A 89 6.67 21.57 -9.29
CA SER A 89 6.24 20.40 -8.50
C SER A 89 6.64 20.59 -7.05
N ALA A 90 5.76 20.19 -6.14
CA ALA A 90 6.02 20.14 -4.70
C ALA A 90 6.84 18.88 -4.37
N VAL A 91 8.16 18.94 -4.58
CA VAL A 91 9.12 17.84 -4.37
C VAL A 91 10.15 18.10 -3.29
#